data_AF-A0A2J4PD36-F1
#
_entry.id   AF-A0A2J4PD36-F1
#
_cell.length_a   1.000
_cell.length_b   1.000
_cell.length_c   1.000
_cell.angle_alpha   90.00
_cell.angle_beta   90.00
_cell.angle_gamma   90.00
#
_symmetry.space_group_name_H-M   'P 1'
#
loop_
_entity.id
_entity.type
_entity.pdbx_description
1 polymer ?
#
loop_
_entity_poly.entity_id
_entity_poly.type
_entity_poly.pdbx_seq_one_letter_code
_entity_poly.pdbx_strand_id
1 'polypeptide(L)'
;FYTESPGSALNDNRTFQQYGQGFAAKADWRRHNTQLLIEQVSRTIKQLNPDVEFGVSPAGVWRNRSHDPAGSDTRGAAAYDESYADTRLWVQQGWLDYIAPQIYWPFARDAARYDVLAKWWADVVKPTHTRLYIGVALYKVGEPSKNEPDWMISGGVPELKKQLDLNESMPQIQGTILFRENYLNQPQTQQAVNYLKSRWGS
;
A
#
# COMPACT_ATOMS: atom_id res chain seq x y z
N PHE A 1 8.28 -5.52 -6.57
CA PHE A 1 9.69 -5.11 -6.59
C PHE A 1 10.57 -6.34 -6.50
N TYR A 2 10.57 -7.01 -5.35
CA TYR A 2 11.13 -8.34 -5.18
C TYR A 2 10.11 -9.17 -4.41
N THR A 3 9.76 -10.37 -4.86
CA THR A 3 8.86 -11.26 -4.12
C THR A 3 9.46 -12.64 -4.15
N GLU A 4 9.92 -13.11 -3.00
CA GLU A 4 10.33 -14.50 -2.82
C GLU A 4 9.16 -15.30 -2.28
N SER A 5 8.98 -16.49 -2.84
CA SER A 5 8.14 -17.51 -2.24
C SER A 5 8.97 -18.80 -2.15
N PRO A 6 8.59 -19.77 -1.31
CA PRO A 6 9.26 -21.06 -1.27
C PRO A 6 9.38 -21.75 -2.65
N GLY A 7 8.46 -21.46 -3.58
CA GLY A 7 8.46 -21.98 -4.96
C GLY A 7 9.12 -21.07 -6.01
N SER A 8 9.56 -19.86 -5.63
CA SER A 8 10.17 -18.89 -6.54
C SER A 8 11.17 -18.01 -5.77
N ALA A 9 12.37 -18.54 -5.55
CA ALA A 9 13.49 -17.77 -5.01
C ALA A 9 14.10 -16.88 -6.09
N LEU A 10 14.59 -15.69 -5.73
CA LEU A 10 15.11 -14.72 -6.72
C LEU A 10 16.43 -15.16 -7.37
N ASN A 11 17.12 -16.16 -6.81
CA ASN A 11 18.34 -16.78 -7.36
C ASN A 11 19.42 -15.78 -7.85
N ASP A 12 19.50 -14.63 -7.18
CA ASP A 12 20.35 -13.48 -7.53
C ASP A 12 21.71 -13.49 -6.82
N ASN A 13 22.20 -14.65 -6.38
CA ASN A 13 23.51 -14.79 -5.74
C ASN A 13 24.66 -14.35 -6.65
N ARG A 14 24.62 -14.75 -7.93
CA ARG A 14 25.64 -14.36 -8.91
C ARG A 14 25.60 -12.85 -9.19
N THR A 15 24.39 -12.29 -9.31
CA THR A 15 24.19 -10.85 -9.49
C THR A 15 24.71 -10.07 -8.29
N PHE A 16 24.45 -10.54 -7.07
CA PHE A 16 24.98 -9.94 -5.84
C PHE A 16 26.52 -10.02 -5.75
N GLN A 17 27.13 -11.15 -6.12
CA GLN A 17 28.60 -11.27 -6.15
C GLN A 17 29.23 -10.26 -7.12
N GLN A 18 28.56 -10.00 -8.25
CA GLN A 18 29.07 -9.10 -9.27
C GLN A 18 28.82 -7.62 -8.95
N TYR A 19 27.63 -7.26 -8.45
CA TYR A 19 27.17 -5.87 -8.32
C TYR A 19 26.87 -5.43 -6.88
N GLY A 20 27.01 -6.32 -5.91
CA GLY A 20 26.72 -6.05 -4.49
C GLY A 20 27.90 -5.49 -3.70
N GLN A 21 29.03 -5.20 -4.36
CA GLN A 21 30.20 -4.60 -3.72
C GLN A 21 29.80 -3.28 -3.06
N GLY A 22 30.18 -3.10 -1.78
CA GLY A 22 29.80 -1.92 -0.98
C GLY A 22 28.58 -2.10 -0.07
N PHE A 23 27.84 -3.22 -0.18
CA PHE A 23 26.76 -3.55 0.75
C PHE A 23 27.18 -4.64 1.73
N ALA A 24 26.98 -4.39 3.03
CA ALA A 24 27.25 -5.38 4.08
C ALA A 24 26.26 -6.55 4.06
N ALA A 25 25.02 -6.31 3.62
CA ALA A 25 24.00 -7.34 3.51
C ALA A 25 23.33 -7.32 2.12
N LYS A 26 23.02 -8.51 1.61
CA LYS A 26 22.31 -8.69 0.34
C LYS A 26 20.91 -8.04 0.35
N ALA A 27 20.27 -7.97 1.52
CA ALA A 27 19.00 -7.30 1.70
C ALA A 27 19.10 -5.78 1.44
N ASP A 28 20.17 -5.13 1.91
CA ASP A 28 20.41 -3.71 1.66
C ASP A 28 20.68 -3.45 0.18
N TRP A 29 21.45 -4.32 -0.47
CA TRP A 29 21.67 -4.27 -1.90
C TRP A 29 20.36 -4.40 -2.70
N ARG A 30 19.49 -5.36 -2.36
CA ARG A 30 18.16 -5.50 -2.99
C ARG A 30 17.29 -4.26 -2.80
N ARG A 31 17.31 -3.65 -1.61
CA ARG A 31 16.63 -2.37 -1.34
C ARG A 31 17.18 -1.24 -2.19
N HIS A 32 18.50 -1.15 -2.30
CA HIS A 32 19.17 -0.15 -3.13
C HIS A 32 18.81 -0.29 -4.61
N ASN A 33 18.75 -1.50 -5.16
CA ASN A 33 18.32 -1.73 -6.54
C ASN A 33 16.90 -1.20 -6.79
N THR A 34 15.98 -1.45 -5.85
CA THR A 34 14.61 -0.93 -5.95
C THR A 34 14.57 0.59 -5.85
N GLN A 35 15.36 1.17 -4.96
CA GLN A 35 15.54 2.62 -4.85
C GLN A 35 16.02 3.22 -6.18
N LEU A 36 17.08 2.68 -6.79
CA LEU A 36 17.60 3.17 -8.07
C LEU A 36 16.55 3.12 -9.17
N LEU A 37 15.76 2.05 -9.24
CA LEU A 37 14.67 1.94 -10.20
C LEU A 37 13.63 3.07 -10.01
N ILE A 38 13.16 3.28 -8.77
CA ILE A 38 12.16 4.31 -8.48
C ILE A 38 12.68 5.70 -8.79
N GLU A 39 13.91 6.00 -8.37
CA GLU A 39 14.55 7.29 -8.61
C GLU A 39 14.75 7.55 -10.11
N GLN A 40 15.24 6.57 -10.86
CA GLN A 40 15.48 6.71 -12.30
C GLN A 40 14.18 6.88 -13.09
N VAL A 41 13.14 6.11 -12.77
CA VAL A 41 11.82 6.25 -13.41
C VAL A 41 11.22 7.63 -13.11
N SER A 42 11.24 8.05 -11.84
CA SER A 42 10.78 9.37 -11.42
C SER A 42 11.47 10.49 -12.20
N ARG A 43 12.81 10.50 -12.20
CA ARG A 43 13.61 11.51 -12.91
C ARG A 43 13.34 11.49 -14.42
N THR A 44 13.27 10.30 -15.03
CA THR A 44 13.06 10.15 -16.48
C THR A 44 11.69 10.67 -16.90
N ILE A 45 10.63 10.35 -16.14
CA ILE A 45 9.29 10.86 -16.41
C ILE A 45 9.30 12.40 -16.37
N LYS A 46 9.85 13.00 -15.32
CA LYS A 46 9.86 14.47 -15.18
C LYS A 46 10.74 15.18 -16.21
N GLN A 47 11.79 14.52 -16.71
CA GLN A 47 12.61 15.03 -17.81
C GLN A 47 11.87 15.00 -19.16
N LEU A 48 11.04 13.97 -19.40
CA LEU A 48 10.32 13.80 -20.66
C LEU A 48 9.01 14.61 -20.69
N ASN A 49 8.23 14.54 -19.62
CA ASN A 49 6.99 15.28 -19.46
C ASN A 49 6.69 15.51 -17.97
N PRO A 50 6.89 16.73 -17.43
CA PRO A 50 6.66 17.02 -16.02
C PRO A 50 5.20 16.90 -15.57
N ASP A 51 4.24 16.95 -16.51
CA ASP A 51 2.80 16.87 -16.23
C ASP A 51 2.32 15.43 -16.01
N VAL A 52 3.15 14.42 -16.33
CA VAL A 52 2.81 13.02 -16.06
C VAL A 52 3.09 12.69 -14.59
N GLU A 53 2.07 12.17 -13.92
CA GLU A 53 2.17 11.74 -12.53
C GLU A 53 2.75 10.32 -12.42
N PHE A 54 3.68 10.14 -11.49
CA PHE A 54 4.26 8.86 -11.15
C PHE A 54 3.92 8.50 -9.70
N GLY A 55 3.34 7.31 -9.53
CA GLY A 55 3.03 6.79 -8.21
C GLY A 55 3.11 5.28 -8.14
N VAL A 56 3.14 4.79 -6.91
CA VAL A 56 3.32 3.37 -6.59
C VAL A 56 2.27 2.92 -5.58
N SER A 57 1.71 1.73 -5.78
CA SER A 57 0.84 1.06 -4.82
C SER A 57 1.59 -0.07 -4.10
N PRO A 58 2.19 0.18 -2.93
CA PRO A 58 2.89 -0.86 -2.17
C PRO A 58 1.95 -1.65 -1.25
N ALA A 59 2.47 -2.72 -0.64
CA ALA A 59 1.81 -3.36 0.51
C ALA A 59 1.55 -2.34 1.63
N GLY A 60 0.44 -2.52 2.36
CA GLY A 60 -0.01 -1.55 3.37
C GLY A 60 0.93 -1.37 4.56
N VAL A 61 1.74 -2.38 4.92
CA VAL A 61 2.74 -2.29 5.98
C VAL A 61 4.10 -2.00 5.36
N TRP A 62 4.70 -0.84 5.65
CA TRP A 62 6.10 -0.56 5.28
C TRP A 62 7.06 -1.38 6.13
N ARG A 63 6.98 -1.20 7.46
CA ARG A 63 7.78 -1.91 8.47
C ARG A 63 7.01 -1.94 9.79
N ASN A 64 7.19 -3.02 10.54
CA ASN A 64 6.58 -3.19 11.86
C ASN A 64 7.38 -2.43 12.93
N ARG A 65 6.70 -1.79 13.88
CA ARG A 65 7.34 -1.02 14.97
C ARG A 65 8.37 -1.82 15.77
N SER A 66 8.16 -3.13 15.91
CA SER A 66 9.09 -4.03 16.59
C SER A 66 10.45 -4.16 15.90
N HIS A 67 10.54 -3.84 14.61
CA HIS A 67 11.79 -3.86 13.83
C HIS A 67 12.38 -2.46 13.65
N ASP A 68 11.54 -1.42 13.69
CA ASP A 68 11.92 -0.03 13.48
C ASP A 68 10.98 0.90 14.24
N PRO A 69 11.45 1.77 15.15
CA PRO A 69 10.59 2.71 15.87
C PRO A 69 9.75 3.64 14.98
N ALA A 70 10.19 3.91 13.74
CA ALA A 70 9.44 4.69 12.77
C ALA A 70 8.30 3.88 12.11
N GLY A 71 8.25 2.56 12.34
CA GLY A 71 7.27 1.65 11.78
C GLY A 71 5.87 1.79 12.39
N SER A 72 4.90 1.22 11.67
CA SER A 72 3.51 1.15 12.12
C SER A 72 3.34 0.15 13.26
N ASP A 73 2.38 0.37 14.15
CA ASP A 73 2.04 -0.57 15.24
C ASP A 73 1.28 -1.79 14.71
N THR A 74 2.00 -2.63 13.97
CA THR A 74 1.49 -3.80 13.26
C THR A 74 2.42 -5.00 13.41
N ARG A 75 1.96 -6.16 12.95
CA ARG A 75 2.68 -7.44 12.93
C ARG A 75 2.49 -8.13 11.56
N GLY A 76 2.34 -7.32 10.50
CA GLY A 76 2.04 -7.79 9.16
C GLY A 76 3.29 -8.03 8.32
N ALA A 77 3.10 -8.64 7.16
CA ALA A 77 4.14 -8.77 6.15
C ALA A 77 4.57 -7.38 5.66
N ALA A 78 5.85 -7.05 5.87
CA ALA A 78 6.37 -5.69 5.70
C ALA A 78 7.09 -5.53 4.35
N ALA A 79 6.73 -4.48 3.59
CA ALA A 79 7.33 -4.19 2.28
C ALA A 79 8.85 -3.99 2.34
N TYR A 80 9.35 -3.37 3.40
CA TYR A 80 10.78 -3.12 3.60
C TYR A 80 11.59 -4.41 3.75
N ASP A 81 11.04 -5.36 4.51
CA ASP A 81 11.74 -6.59 4.91
C ASP A 81 11.54 -7.72 3.89
N GLU A 82 10.32 -7.87 3.34
CA GLU A 82 9.98 -9.00 2.46
C GLU A 82 10.07 -8.66 0.98
N SER A 83 9.80 -7.40 0.62
CA SER A 83 9.78 -6.95 -0.78
C SER A 83 10.94 -6.03 -1.16
N TYR A 84 11.83 -5.77 -0.21
CA TYR A 84 12.99 -4.88 -0.37
C TYR A 84 12.59 -3.51 -0.94
N ALA A 85 11.45 -3.00 -0.48
CA ALA A 85 10.84 -1.76 -0.93
C ALA A 85 10.78 -0.74 0.21
N ASP A 86 11.71 0.23 0.21
CA ASP A 86 11.71 1.31 1.20
C ASP A 86 10.77 2.45 0.78
N THR A 87 9.48 2.17 0.83
CA THR A 87 8.42 3.08 0.39
C THR A 87 8.35 4.36 1.20
N ARG A 88 8.77 4.34 2.48
CA ARG A 88 8.90 5.53 3.31
C ARG A 88 9.99 6.46 2.78
N LEU A 89 11.15 5.92 2.40
CA LEU A 89 12.22 6.71 1.79
C LEU A 89 11.75 7.37 0.49
N TRP A 90 11.03 6.64 -0.37
CA TRP A 90 10.56 7.18 -1.66
C TRP A 90 9.66 8.39 -1.50
N VAL A 91 8.77 8.36 -0.51
CA VAL A 91 7.91 9.49 -0.13
C VAL A 91 8.75 10.65 0.40
N GLN A 92 9.68 10.38 1.33
CA GLN A 92 10.50 11.42 1.96
C GLN A 92 11.43 12.14 0.98
N GLN A 93 11.91 11.44 -0.04
CA GLN A 93 12.74 12.01 -1.10
C GLN A 93 11.94 12.71 -2.21
N GLY A 94 10.60 12.64 -2.17
CA GLY A 94 9.74 13.24 -3.19
C GLY A 94 9.85 12.58 -4.56
N TRP A 95 10.23 11.29 -4.63
CA TRP A 95 10.32 10.57 -5.90
C TRP A 95 8.96 10.17 -6.47
N LEU A 96 7.90 10.25 -5.67
CA LEU A 96 6.54 9.90 -6.06
C LEU A 96 5.65 11.14 -5.99
N ASP A 97 4.88 11.38 -7.05
CA ASP A 97 3.77 12.35 -7.03
C ASP A 97 2.64 11.84 -6.13
N TYR A 98 2.42 10.51 -6.10
CA TYR A 98 1.49 9.88 -5.18
C TYR A 98 1.93 8.49 -4.71
N ILE A 99 1.41 8.07 -3.55
CA ILE A 99 1.55 6.72 -3.02
C ILE A 99 0.18 6.13 -2.68
N ALA A 100 0.02 4.83 -2.97
CA ALA A 100 -1.24 4.12 -2.86
C ALA A 100 -1.16 2.83 -2.02
N PRO A 101 -0.91 2.91 -0.70
CA PRO A 101 -0.75 1.72 0.14
C PRO A 101 -2.00 0.83 0.14
N GLN A 102 -1.78 -0.47 -0.02
CA GLN A 102 -2.83 -1.50 -0.06
C GLN A 102 -3.25 -1.87 1.37
N ILE A 103 -4.23 -1.15 1.94
CA ILE A 103 -4.76 -1.42 3.28
C ILE A 103 -5.99 -2.31 3.16
N TYR A 104 -5.75 -3.61 2.98
CA TYR A 104 -6.77 -4.60 2.64
C TYR A 104 -7.33 -5.37 3.85
N TRP A 105 -7.19 -4.81 5.04
CA TRP A 105 -7.60 -5.43 6.30
C TRP A 105 -8.67 -4.60 7.00
N PRO A 106 -9.60 -5.25 7.73
CA PRO A 106 -10.65 -4.52 8.42
C PRO A 106 -10.14 -3.82 9.69
N PHE A 107 -10.97 -2.95 10.27
CA PHE A 107 -10.72 -2.35 11.60
C PHE A 107 -10.58 -3.38 12.73
N ALA A 108 -11.09 -4.60 12.57
CA ALA A 108 -10.97 -5.66 13.58
C ALA A 108 -9.67 -6.47 13.46
N ARG A 109 -8.85 -6.26 12.41
CA ARG A 109 -7.63 -7.04 12.19
C ARG A 109 -6.47 -6.50 13.01
N ASP A 110 -6.30 -6.99 14.25
CA ASP A 110 -5.26 -6.50 15.17
C ASP A 110 -3.83 -6.52 14.63
N ALA A 111 -3.50 -7.46 13.73
CA ALA A 111 -2.15 -7.57 13.16
C ALA A 111 -1.84 -6.46 12.13
N ALA A 112 -2.85 -5.86 11.51
CA ALA A 112 -2.68 -4.90 10.41
C ALA A 112 -3.91 -3.97 10.32
N ARG A 113 -4.28 -3.37 11.46
CA ARG A 113 -5.55 -2.67 11.63
C ARG A 113 -5.67 -1.47 10.69
N TYR A 114 -6.81 -1.32 10.04
CA TYR A 114 -7.01 -0.30 9.00
C TYR A 114 -6.61 1.11 9.44
N ASP A 115 -7.15 1.57 10.57
CA ASP A 115 -6.92 2.94 11.06
C ASP A 115 -5.48 3.20 11.49
N VAL A 116 -4.81 2.18 12.04
CA VAL A 116 -3.39 2.27 12.42
C VAL A 116 -2.55 2.52 11.17
N LEU A 117 -2.80 1.76 10.11
CA LEU A 117 -2.08 1.92 8.85
C LEU A 117 -2.43 3.22 8.13
N ALA A 118 -3.72 3.58 8.05
CA ALA A 118 -4.16 4.82 7.39
C ALA A 118 -3.57 6.06 8.07
N LYS A 119 -3.60 6.12 9.40
CA LYS A 119 -3.00 7.21 10.18
C LYS A 119 -1.48 7.26 10.03
N TRP A 120 -0.82 6.10 10.06
CA TRP A 120 0.63 6.02 9.88
C TRP A 120 1.05 6.54 8.50
N TRP A 121 0.35 6.16 7.43
CA TRP A 121 0.62 6.68 6.09
C TRP A 121 0.34 8.17 5.96
N ALA A 122 -0.74 8.66 6.59
CA ALA A 122 -1.02 10.10 6.66
C ALA A 122 0.13 10.87 7.32
N ASP A 123 0.71 10.35 8.41
CA ASP A 123 1.88 10.96 9.06
C ASP A 123 3.14 10.93 8.18
N VAL A 124 3.33 9.86 7.39
CA VAL A 124 4.46 9.74 6.46
C VAL A 124 4.43 10.77 5.34
N VAL A 125 3.26 11.06 4.77
CA VAL A 125 3.11 12.05 3.68
C VAL A 125 2.99 13.48 4.19
N LYS A 126 2.61 13.69 5.46
CA LYS A 126 2.35 15.02 6.03
C LYS A 126 3.45 16.07 5.80
N PRO A 127 4.76 15.75 5.88
CA PRO A 127 5.81 16.73 5.64
C PRO A 127 6.26 16.80 4.16
N THR A 128 5.55 16.16 3.23
CA THR A 128 5.95 16.05 1.82
C THR A 128 4.86 16.56 0.88
N HIS A 129 5.17 16.58 -0.41
CA HIS A 129 4.20 16.90 -1.48
C HIS A 129 3.58 15.65 -2.12
N THR A 130 3.94 14.46 -1.64
CA THR A 130 3.41 13.20 -2.17
C THR A 130 1.97 13.01 -1.74
N ARG A 131 1.08 12.82 -2.70
CA ARG A 131 -0.34 12.58 -2.42
C ARG A 131 -0.58 11.17 -1.89
N LEU A 132 -1.54 11.01 -1.00
CA LEU A 132 -1.90 9.70 -0.43
C LEU A 132 -3.27 9.26 -0.90
N TYR A 133 -3.33 8.07 -1.52
CA TYR A 133 -4.57 7.39 -1.88
C TYR A 133 -4.65 6.06 -1.16
N ILE A 134 -5.71 5.74 -0.43
CA ILE A 134 -5.78 4.45 0.27
C ILE A 134 -6.33 3.37 -0.66
N GLY A 135 -5.60 2.27 -0.83
CA GLY A 135 -6.10 1.08 -1.51
C GLY A 135 -7.04 0.29 -0.62
N VAL A 136 -8.28 0.07 -1.07
CA VAL A 136 -9.34 -0.67 -0.36
C VAL A 136 -9.67 -1.97 -1.07
N ALA A 137 -9.84 -3.04 -0.30
CA ALA A 137 -10.09 -4.39 -0.80
C ALA A 137 -11.56 -4.63 -1.18
N LEU A 138 -12.06 -3.97 -2.22
CA LEU A 138 -13.42 -4.19 -2.72
C LEU A 138 -13.70 -5.68 -3.01
N TYR A 139 -12.69 -6.43 -3.45
CA TYR A 139 -12.81 -7.87 -3.71
C TYR A 139 -13.15 -8.73 -2.48
N LYS A 140 -12.91 -8.24 -1.26
CA LYS A 140 -13.28 -8.94 -0.02
C LYS A 140 -14.70 -8.63 0.42
N VAL A 141 -15.28 -7.52 -0.04
CA VAL A 141 -16.62 -7.08 0.37
C VAL A 141 -17.66 -8.12 -0.07
N GLY A 142 -18.51 -8.52 0.87
CA GLY A 142 -19.51 -9.56 0.69
C GLY A 142 -18.94 -11.00 0.66
N GLU A 143 -17.63 -11.19 0.74
CA GLU A 143 -16.99 -12.51 0.72
C GLU A 143 -16.94 -13.12 2.14
N PRO A 144 -17.42 -14.36 2.33
CA PRO A 144 -17.30 -15.03 3.62
C PRO A 144 -15.84 -15.25 4.03
N SER A 145 -15.48 -14.78 5.22
CA SER A 145 -14.16 -15.05 5.83
C SER A 145 -14.32 -15.31 7.33
N LYS A 146 -13.86 -16.48 7.80
CA LYS A 146 -13.83 -16.78 9.23
C LYS A 146 -12.91 -15.85 10.01
N ASN A 147 -11.85 -15.36 9.36
CA ASN A 147 -10.81 -14.54 9.99
C ASN A 147 -11.09 -13.03 9.87
N GLU A 148 -11.99 -12.63 8.97
CA GLU A 148 -12.34 -11.23 8.69
C GLU A 148 -13.87 -11.11 8.43
N PRO A 149 -14.72 -11.47 9.41
CA PRO A 149 -16.17 -11.55 9.21
C PRO A 149 -16.83 -10.20 8.89
N ASP A 150 -16.19 -9.08 9.27
CA ASP A 150 -16.70 -7.72 9.07
C ASP A 150 -16.96 -7.40 7.58
N TRP A 151 -16.22 -8.03 6.67
CA TRP A 151 -16.42 -7.88 5.23
C TRP A 151 -17.74 -8.48 4.74
N MET A 152 -18.41 -9.32 5.52
CA MET A 152 -19.65 -9.99 5.15
C MET A 152 -20.89 -9.36 5.79
N ILE A 153 -20.74 -8.70 6.95
CA ILE A 153 -21.86 -8.13 7.71
C ILE A 153 -22.62 -7.12 6.84
N SER A 154 -23.91 -7.36 6.61
CA SER A 154 -24.76 -6.52 5.76
C SER A 154 -24.11 -6.20 4.40
N GLY A 155 -23.59 -7.23 3.73
CA GLY A 155 -22.93 -7.09 2.43
C GLY A 155 -21.59 -6.33 2.49
N GLY A 156 -20.96 -6.23 3.67
CA GLY A 156 -19.70 -5.53 3.91
C GLY A 156 -19.78 -4.00 3.86
N VAL A 157 -20.99 -3.45 3.72
CA VAL A 157 -21.23 -2.00 3.67
C VAL A 157 -20.76 -1.29 4.95
N PRO A 158 -21.00 -1.80 6.17
CA PRO A 158 -20.57 -1.11 7.40
C PRO A 158 -19.04 -0.94 7.49
N GLU A 159 -18.28 -1.98 7.16
CA GLU A 159 -16.82 -1.92 7.17
C GLU A 159 -16.29 -0.98 6.08
N LEU A 160 -16.81 -1.08 4.86
CA LEU A 160 -16.44 -0.18 3.77
C LEU A 160 -16.76 1.29 4.12
N LYS A 161 -17.95 1.55 4.68
CA LYS A 161 -18.35 2.89 5.13
C LYS A 161 -17.38 3.44 6.16
N LYS A 162 -17.02 2.64 7.16
CA LYS A 162 -16.10 3.04 8.23
C LYS A 162 -14.71 3.40 7.70
N GLN A 163 -14.21 2.65 6.71
CA GLN A 163 -12.95 2.94 6.03
C GLN A 163 -13.00 4.26 5.27
N LEU A 164 -14.06 4.49 4.48
CA LEU A 164 -14.21 5.74 3.72
C LEU A 164 -14.42 6.96 4.63
N ASP A 165 -15.21 6.82 5.70
CA ASP A 165 -15.40 7.89 6.68
C ASP A 165 -14.08 8.29 7.36
N LEU A 166 -13.23 7.30 7.72
CA LEU A 166 -11.90 7.60 8.26
C LEU A 166 -11.04 8.33 7.22
N ASN A 167 -11.00 7.84 5.99
CA ASN A 167 -10.18 8.44 4.93
C ASN A 167 -10.56 9.91 4.71
N GLU A 168 -11.84 10.20 4.57
CA GLU A 168 -12.33 11.56 4.35
C GLU A 168 -12.18 12.48 5.57
N SER A 169 -12.04 11.92 6.78
CA SER A 169 -11.76 12.70 8.00
C SER A 169 -10.31 13.20 8.09
N MET A 170 -9.40 12.67 7.27
CA MET A 170 -7.97 13.01 7.33
C MET A 170 -7.57 13.82 6.09
N PRO A 171 -7.16 15.10 6.23
CA PRO A 171 -6.84 15.95 5.08
C PRO A 171 -5.63 15.45 4.27
N GLN A 172 -4.78 14.61 4.87
CA GLN A 172 -3.65 13.98 4.18
C GLN A 172 -4.10 12.87 3.21
N ILE A 173 -5.26 12.24 3.42
CA ILE A 173 -5.78 11.20 2.54
C ILE A 173 -6.63 11.88 1.46
N GLN A 174 -6.13 11.88 0.23
CA GLN A 174 -6.69 12.64 -0.88
C GLN A 174 -7.52 11.78 -1.84
N GLY A 175 -7.76 10.52 -1.50
CA GLY A 175 -8.62 9.64 -2.28
C GLY A 175 -8.55 8.18 -1.86
N THR A 176 -9.31 7.35 -2.57
CA THR A 176 -9.39 5.91 -2.34
C THR A 176 -9.37 5.18 -3.67
N ILE A 177 -8.62 4.08 -3.75
CA ILE A 177 -8.52 3.21 -4.91
C ILE A 177 -9.15 1.86 -4.56
N LEU A 178 -10.13 1.43 -5.35
CA LEU A 178 -10.86 0.18 -5.11
C LEU A 178 -10.21 -0.96 -5.88
N PHE A 179 -9.69 -1.96 -5.16
CA PHE A 179 -9.14 -3.17 -5.79
C PHE A 179 -10.21 -4.28 -5.82
N ARG A 180 -10.71 -4.70 -6.99
CA ARG A 180 -10.38 -4.26 -8.36
C ARG A 180 -11.64 -4.06 -9.18
N GLU A 181 -11.52 -3.38 -10.33
CA GLU A 181 -12.61 -2.96 -11.21
C GLU A 181 -13.67 -4.05 -11.44
N ASN A 182 -13.28 -5.30 -11.70
CA ASN A 182 -14.24 -6.38 -11.95
C ASN A 182 -15.26 -6.59 -10.81
N TYR A 183 -14.93 -6.20 -9.57
CA TYR A 183 -15.83 -6.25 -8.41
C TYR A 183 -16.82 -5.09 -8.34
N LEU A 184 -16.84 -4.18 -9.31
CA LEU A 184 -17.93 -3.21 -9.47
C LEU A 184 -19.21 -3.85 -10.03
N ASN A 185 -19.08 -5.02 -10.67
CA ASN A 185 -20.18 -5.70 -11.37
C ASN A 185 -20.49 -7.09 -10.80
N GLN A 186 -19.85 -7.51 -9.69
CA GLN A 186 -20.10 -8.81 -9.09
C GLN A 186 -21.35 -8.79 -8.20
N PRO A 187 -22.17 -9.86 -8.18
CA PRO A 187 -23.34 -9.94 -7.31
C PRO A 187 -23.01 -9.73 -5.82
N GLN A 188 -21.86 -10.26 -5.37
CA GLN A 188 -21.45 -10.18 -3.96
C GLN A 188 -21.25 -8.74 -3.45
N THR A 189 -20.85 -7.82 -4.33
CA THR A 189 -20.51 -6.43 -3.98
C THR A 189 -21.64 -5.45 -4.32
N GLN A 190 -22.78 -5.92 -4.83
CA GLN A 190 -23.85 -5.04 -5.33
C GLN A 190 -24.35 -4.04 -4.28
N GLN A 191 -24.49 -4.46 -3.02
CA GLN A 191 -24.91 -3.58 -1.93
C GLN A 191 -23.88 -2.47 -1.67
N ALA A 192 -22.58 -2.83 -1.67
CA ALA A 192 -21.49 -1.89 -1.50
C ALA A 192 -21.38 -0.92 -2.68
N VAL A 193 -21.55 -1.39 -3.92
CA VAL A 193 -21.55 -0.54 -5.11
C VAL A 193 -22.73 0.44 -5.08
N ASN A 194 -23.92 0.00 -4.67
CA ASN A 194 -25.07 0.88 -4.49
C ASN A 194 -24.80 1.96 -3.44
N TYR A 195 -24.18 1.57 -2.33
CA TYR A 195 -23.72 2.52 -1.31
C TYR A 195 -22.71 3.53 -1.86
N LEU A 196 -21.68 3.09 -2.59
CA LEU A 196 -20.69 3.97 -3.22
C LEU A 196 -21.34 4.97 -4.20
N LYS A 197 -22.29 4.51 -5.02
CA LYS A 197 -23.08 5.39 -5.91
C LYS A 197 -23.89 6.42 -5.12
N SER A 198 -24.47 6.04 -3.98
CA SER A 198 -25.20 6.99 -3.12
C SER A 198 -24.28 8.01 -2.44
N ARG A 199 -23.01 7.64 -2.18
CA ARG A 199 -22.02 8.50 -1.53
C ARG A 199 -21.39 9.52 -2.49
N TRP A 200 -21.09 9.12 -3.73
CA TRP A 200 -20.30 9.92 -4.69
C TRP A 200 -20.98 10.18 -6.03
N GLY A 201 -22.19 9.66 -6.26
CA GLY A 201 -22.87 9.72 -7.56
C GLY A 201 -23.69 11.00 -7.81
N SER A 202 -23.39 12.10 -7.11
CA SER A 202 -24.02 13.41 -7.30
C SER A 202 -23.20 14.30 -8.23
#